data_AF-Q1N7E9-F1
#
_entry.id   AF-Q1N7E9-F1
#
_cell.length_a   1.000
_cell.length_b   1.000
_cell.length_c   1.000
_cell.angle_alpha   90.00
_cell.angle_beta   90.00
_cell.angle_gamma   90.00
#
_symmetry.space_group_name_H-M   'P 1'
#
loop_
_entity.id
_entity.type
_entity.pdbx_description
1 polymer ?
#
loop_
_entity_poly.entity_id
_entity_poly.type
_entity_poly.pdbx_seq_one_letter_code
_entity_poly.pdbx_strand_id
1 'polypeptide(L)'
;WAPRKAGLELKDRNGNWLPVVPPPGALAINVGDMLQRLTNHVLPSTSHRVVNPPPERRGHSRYSMPFFLHLRPDFMIDALPQCVSADNPRRDPPISAHDYLTERLIEIGLIQKG
;
A
#
# COMPACT_ATOMS: atom_id res chain seq x y z
N TRP A 1 17.45 26.10 5.24
CA TRP A 1 16.72 24.84 5.54
C TRP A 1 15.99 24.40 4.28
N ALA A 2 16.50 23.40 3.54
CA ALA A 2 15.81 22.88 2.36
C ALA A 2 14.52 22.14 2.79
N PRO A 3 13.38 22.31 2.10
CA PRO A 3 12.17 21.55 2.42
C PRO A 3 12.49 20.05 2.35
N ARG A 4 11.98 19.35 3.37
CA ARG A 4 12.21 17.92 3.65
C ARG A 4 11.97 17.09 2.38
N LYS A 5 12.79 16.06 2.17
CA LYS A 5 12.91 15.24 0.95
C LYS A 5 11.55 14.83 0.37
N ALA A 6 10.97 15.69 -0.46
CA ALA A 6 9.74 15.47 -1.19
C ALA A 6 9.97 14.45 -2.31
N GLY A 7 8.89 13.79 -2.73
CA GLY A 7 8.91 12.83 -3.83
C GLY A 7 7.85 11.76 -3.68
N LEU A 8 7.49 11.37 -2.45
CA LEU A 8 6.37 10.46 -2.22
C LEU A 8 5.05 11.20 -2.43
N GLU A 9 4.19 10.66 -3.27
CA GLU A 9 2.83 11.15 -3.51
C GLU A 9 1.82 10.02 -3.34
N LEU A 10 0.63 10.35 -2.85
CA LEU A 10 -0.53 9.47 -2.78
C LEU A 10 -1.60 9.91 -3.79
N LYS A 11 -2.36 8.96 -4.35
CA LYS A 11 -3.49 9.28 -5.24
C LYS A 11 -4.78 9.36 -4.43
N ASP A 12 -5.46 10.50 -4.47
CA ASP A 12 -6.76 10.67 -3.82
C ASP A 12 -7.91 10.04 -4.63
N ARG A 13 -9.13 10.09 -4.09
CA ARG A 13 -10.34 9.52 -4.74
C ARG A 13 -10.77 10.27 -6.01
N ASN A 14 -10.36 11.52 -6.15
CA ASN A 14 -10.62 12.34 -7.33
C ASN A 14 -9.53 12.13 -8.41
N GLY A 15 -8.52 11.31 -8.11
CA GLY A 15 -7.40 11.02 -8.99
C GLY A 15 -6.23 11.99 -8.91
N ASN A 16 -6.27 12.96 -7.98
CA ASN A 16 -5.19 13.92 -7.77
C ASN A 16 -4.03 13.26 -7.03
N TRP A 17 -2.81 13.67 -7.36
CA TRP A 17 -1.60 13.27 -6.63
C TRP A 17 -1.28 14.30 -5.55
N LEU A 18 -1.23 13.85 -4.30
CA LEU A 18 -0.98 14.69 -3.13
C LEU A 18 0.38 14.34 -2.51
N PRO A 19 1.23 15.33 -2.19
CA PRO A 19 2.54 15.08 -1.60
C PRO A 19 2.42 14.58 -0.15
N VAL A 20 3.22 13.56 0.19
CA VAL A 20 3.35 13.04 1.55
C VAL A 20 4.59 13.63 2.21
N VAL A 21 4.40 14.53 3.17
CA VAL A 21 5.48 15.28 3.83
C VAL A 21 5.44 15.09 5.36
N PRO A 22 5.86 13.92 5.88
CA PRO A 22 5.86 13.65 7.30
C PRO A 22 6.86 14.57 8.05
N PRO A 23 6.59 14.92 9.32
CA PRO A 23 7.54 15.66 10.14
C PRO A 23 8.80 14.82 10.45
N PRO A 24 9.91 15.46 10.85
CA PRO A 24 11.12 14.73 11.27
C PRO A 24 10.81 13.73 12.40
N GLY A 25 11.36 12.52 12.27
CA GLY A 25 11.12 11.44 13.25
C GLY A 25 9.79 10.70 13.09
N ALA A 26 8.93 11.09 12.14
CA ALA A 26 7.68 10.38 11.87
C ALA A 26 7.83 9.28 10.82
N LEU A 27 6.91 8.31 10.88
CA LEU A 27 6.74 7.27 9.90
C LEU A 27 5.56 7.60 8.98
N ALA A 28 5.75 7.39 7.67
CA ALA A 28 4.63 7.29 6.74
C ALA A 28 4.16 5.84 6.73
N ILE A 29 2.88 5.61 7.04
CA ILE A 29 2.26 4.28 7.10
C ILE A 29 1.09 4.28 6.13
N ASN A 30 1.02 3.27 5.26
CA ASN A 30 -0.11 3.04 4.36
C ASN A 30 -0.72 1.66 4.60
N VAL A 31 -1.95 1.50 4.14
CA VAL A 31 -2.64 0.21 4.08
C VAL A 31 -2.17 -0.53 2.83
N GLY A 32 -1.94 -1.84 2.97
CA GLY A 32 -1.65 -2.74 1.86
C GLY A 32 -2.83 -3.66 1.55
N ASP A 33 -2.73 -4.36 0.42
CA ASP A 33 -3.83 -5.13 -0.18
C ASP A 33 -4.40 -6.22 0.76
N MET A 34 -3.55 -6.88 1.57
CA MET A 34 -3.99 -7.87 2.56
C MET A 34 -4.96 -7.27 3.60
N LEU A 35 -4.63 -6.08 4.13
CA LEU A 35 -5.46 -5.41 5.13
C LEU A 35 -6.72 -4.82 4.50
N GLN A 36 -6.64 -4.35 3.24
CA GLN A 36 -7.83 -3.95 2.49
C GLN A 36 -8.83 -5.12 2.37
N ARG A 37 -8.36 -6.30 1.97
CA ARG A 37 -9.23 -7.50 1.86
C ARG A 37 -9.79 -7.92 3.22
N LEU A 38 -8.94 -7.98 4.26
CA LEU A 38 -9.36 -8.33 5.63
C LEU A 38 -10.45 -7.39 6.17
N THR A 39 -10.38 -6.10 5.84
CA THR A 39 -11.34 -5.08 6.28
C THR A 39 -12.51 -4.91 5.32
N ASN A 40 -12.73 -5.85 4.39
CA ASN A 40 -13.77 -5.78 3.36
C ASN A 40 -13.80 -4.42 2.64
N HIS A 41 -12.61 -3.90 2.33
CA HIS A 41 -12.35 -2.63 1.64
C HIS A 41 -12.78 -1.36 2.39
N VAL A 42 -13.05 -1.45 3.71
CA VAL A 42 -13.26 -0.27 4.57
C VAL A 42 -11.98 0.57 4.65
N LEU A 43 -10.81 -0.08 4.74
CA LEU A 43 -9.51 0.58 4.67
C LEU A 43 -8.90 0.37 3.28
N PRO A 44 -8.83 1.39 2.41
CA PRO A 44 -8.34 1.23 1.05
C PRO A 44 -6.80 1.19 0.99
N SER A 45 -6.28 0.28 0.16
CA SER A 45 -4.90 0.24 -0.31
C SER A 45 -4.74 1.28 -1.43
N THR A 46 -4.21 2.44 -1.09
CA THR A 46 -4.13 3.59 -2.02
C THR A 46 -2.88 3.53 -2.90
N SER A 47 -3.04 3.85 -4.19
CA SER A 47 -1.90 4.03 -5.09
C SER A 47 -1.00 5.16 -4.59
N HIS A 48 0.31 4.93 -4.62
CA HIS A 48 1.33 5.91 -4.28
C HIS A 48 2.50 5.79 -5.26
N ARG A 49 3.27 6.86 -5.42
CA ARG A 49 4.44 6.89 -6.31
C ARG A 49 5.57 7.72 -5.73
N VAL A 50 6.77 7.52 -6.26
CA VAL A 50 7.90 8.43 -6.02
C VAL A 50 8.20 9.19 -7.31
N VAL A 51 8.07 10.51 -7.28
CA VAL A 51 8.39 11.38 -8.41
C VAL A 51 9.86 11.79 -8.41
N ASN A 52 10.36 12.15 -9.59
CA ASN A 52 11.71 12.67 -9.75
C ASN A 52 11.89 13.96 -8.94
N PRO A 53 13.08 14.19 -8.36
CA PRO A 53 13.35 15.43 -7.64
C PRO A 53 13.33 16.63 -8.60
N PRO A 54 13.05 17.83 -8.10
CA PRO A 54 13.09 19.04 -8.91
C PRO A 54 14.53 19.33 -9.39
N PRO A 55 14.71 20.13 -10.46
CA PRO A 55 16.00 20.37 -11.12
C PRO A 55 17.16 20.69 -10.18
N GLU A 56 16.91 21.54 -9.18
CA GLU A 56 17.86 22.00 -8.18
C GLU A 56 18.32 20.92 -7.19
N ARG A 57 17.64 19.77 -7.17
CA ARG A 57 18.00 18.61 -6.34
C ARG A 57 18.49 17.41 -7.14
N ARG A 58 18.64 17.54 -8.46
CA ARG A 58 19.26 16.50 -9.29
C ARG A 58 20.70 16.27 -8.84
N GLY A 59 21.16 15.02 -8.92
CA GLY A 59 22.50 14.62 -8.46
C GLY A 59 22.62 14.34 -6.96
N HIS A 60 21.57 14.60 -6.16
CA HIS A 60 21.56 14.23 -4.74
C HIS A 60 20.87 12.89 -4.49
N SER A 61 21.55 11.98 -3.80
CA SER A 61 20.99 10.69 -3.42
C SER A 61 19.84 10.82 -2.41
N ARG A 62 18.76 10.06 -2.63
CA ARG A 62 17.64 9.88 -1.70
C ARG A 62 17.60 8.42 -1.25
N TYR A 63 17.65 8.22 0.07
CA TYR A 63 17.50 6.90 0.69
C TYR A 63 16.13 6.81 1.35
N SER A 64 15.55 5.61 1.31
CA SER A 64 14.29 5.24 1.98
C SER A 64 14.44 3.81 2.49
N MET A 65 13.83 3.52 3.63
CA MET A 65 13.86 2.19 4.25
C MET A 65 12.42 1.71 4.45
N PRO A 66 11.74 1.22 3.39
CA PRO A 66 10.39 0.68 3.54
C PRO A 66 10.44 -0.63 4.33
N PHE A 67 9.47 -0.80 5.24
CA PHE A 67 9.25 -2.06 5.95
C PHE A 67 7.87 -2.61 5.55
N PHE A 68 7.85 -3.80 4.96
CA PHE A 68 6.63 -4.45 4.52
C PHE A 68 6.18 -5.46 5.59
N LEU A 69 5.15 -5.09 6.35
CA LEU A 69 4.52 -5.96 7.34
C LEU A 69 3.47 -6.84 6.64
N HIS A 70 3.64 -8.16 6.74
CA HIS A 70 2.71 -9.15 6.20
C HIS A 70 2.01 -9.93 7.33
N LEU A 71 0.84 -10.45 7.02
CA LEU A 71 0.21 -11.49 7.84
C LEU A 71 1.05 -12.77 7.80
N ARG A 72 0.89 -13.66 8.78
CA ARG A 72 1.55 -14.97 8.72
C ARG A 72 1.10 -15.72 7.46
N PRO A 73 1.98 -16.48 6.79
CA PRO A 73 1.64 -17.17 5.54
C PRO A 73 0.38 -18.04 5.61
N ASP A 74 0.17 -18.71 6.75
CA ASP A 74 -0.96 -19.62 7.03
C ASP A 74 -2.25 -18.92 7.45
N PHE A 75 -2.21 -17.60 7.65
CA PHE A 75 -3.38 -16.85 8.08
C PHE A 75 -4.41 -16.76 6.95
N MET A 76 -5.65 -17.16 7.24
CA MET A 76 -6.77 -17.05 6.31
C MET A 76 -7.34 -15.62 6.34
N ILE A 77 -7.19 -14.91 5.23
CA ILE A 77 -7.78 -13.60 4.98
C ILE A 77 -9.24 -13.81 4.58
N ASP A 78 -10.14 -13.69 5.55
CA ASP A 78 -11.59 -13.55 5.35
C ASP A 78 -12.05 -12.19 5.88
N ALA A 79 -13.10 -11.62 5.29
CA ALA A 79 -13.66 -10.36 5.70
C ALA A 79 -14.07 -10.40 7.18
N LEU A 80 -13.56 -9.45 7.97
CA LEU A 80 -13.92 -9.29 9.38
C LEU A 80 -15.45 -9.09 9.52
N PRO A 81 -16.14 -9.76 10.45
CA PRO A 81 -17.60 -9.68 10.57
C PRO A 81 -18.12 -8.26 10.70
N GLN A 82 -17.44 -7.39 11.45
CA GLN A 82 -17.81 -5.99 11.64
C GLN A 82 -17.61 -5.11 10.39
N CYS A 83 -16.93 -5.60 9.36
CA CYS A 83 -16.74 -4.92 8.09
C CYS A 83 -17.74 -5.40 7.01
N VAL A 84 -18.61 -6.36 7.36
CA VAL A 84 -19.65 -6.89 6.48
C VAL A 84 -21.01 -6.39 6.96
N SER A 85 -21.79 -5.84 6.04
CA SER A 85 -23.16 -5.36 6.29
C SER A 85 -24.02 -5.51 5.04
N ALA A 86 -25.30 -5.17 5.12
CA ALA A 86 -26.18 -5.14 3.95
C ALA A 86 -25.65 -4.20 2.83
N ASP A 87 -25.09 -3.05 3.22
CA ASP A 87 -24.57 -2.04 2.29
C ASP A 87 -23.11 -2.29 1.86
N ASN A 88 -22.39 -3.15 2.59
CA ASN A 88 -21.05 -3.62 2.24
C ASN A 88 -20.98 -5.14 2.39
N PRO A 89 -21.59 -5.91 1.46
CA PRO A 89 -21.56 -7.36 1.52
C PRO A 89 -20.12 -7.87 1.37
N ARG A 90 -19.89 -9.13 1.75
CA ARG A 90 -18.57 -9.77 1.59
C ARG A 90 -18.17 -9.76 0.11
N ARG A 91 -17.03 -9.16 -0.20
CA ARG A 91 -16.56 -8.92 -1.58
C ARG A 91 -15.75 -10.08 -2.16
N ASP A 92 -14.88 -10.64 -1.33
CA ASP A 92 -13.89 -11.62 -1.74
C ASP A 92 -14.07 -12.93 -0.97
N PRO A 93 -13.81 -14.10 -1.59
CA PRO A 93 -13.76 -15.37 -0.87
C PRO A 93 -12.54 -15.41 0.07
N PRO A 94 -12.53 -16.27 1.10
CA PRO A 94 -11.35 -16.47 1.94
C PRO A 94 -10.14 -16.95 1.12
N ILE A 95 -8.94 -16.49 1.46
CA ILE A 95 -7.67 -16.93 0.86
C ILE A 95 -6.56 -16.96 1.93
N SER A 96 -5.55 -17.82 1.80
CA SER A 96 -4.38 -17.71 2.68
C SER A 96 -3.54 -16.48 2.34
N ALA A 97 -2.82 -15.91 3.31
CA ALA A 97 -1.92 -14.79 3.05
C ALA A 97 -0.78 -15.18 2.10
N HIS A 98 -0.32 -16.42 2.14
CA HIS A 98 0.69 -16.94 1.21
C HIS A 98 0.20 -16.95 -0.24
N ASP A 99 -0.99 -17.52 -0.47
CA ASP A 99 -1.56 -17.62 -1.81
C ASP A 99 -1.85 -16.22 -2.36
N TYR A 100 -2.40 -15.34 -1.51
CA TYR A 100 -2.66 -13.97 -1.93
C TYR A 100 -1.37 -13.21 -2.29
N LEU A 101 -0.31 -13.34 -1.49
CA LEU A 101 0.98 -12.75 -1.83
C LEU A 101 1.50 -13.29 -3.17
N THR A 102 1.36 -14.60 -3.39
CA THR A 102 1.77 -15.26 -4.64
C THR A 102 0.99 -14.75 -5.84
N GLU A 103 -0.34 -14.60 -5.73
CA GLU A 103 -1.19 -13.96 -6.74
C GLU A 103 -0.67 -12.56 -7.09
N ARG A 104 -0.42 -11.71 -6.08
CA ARG A 104 0.08 -10.34 -6.31
C ARG A 104 1.44 -10.34 -6.99
N LEU A 105 2.37 -11.20 -6.56
CA LEU A 105 3.71 -11.29 -7.13
C LEU A 105 3.71 -11.76 -8.60
N ILE A 106 2.79 -12.65 -8.96
CA ILE A 106 2.58 -13.08 -10.35
C ILE A 106 2.00 -11.92 -11.17
N GLU A 107 0.97 -11.24 -10.67
CA GLU A 107 0.32 -10.12 -11.38
C GLU A 107 1.30 -8.98 -11.69
N ILE A 108 2.24 -8.69 -10.78
CA ILE A 108 3.26 -7.65 -10.99
C ILE A 108 4.51 -8.16 -11.72
N GLY A 109 4.52 -9.43 -12.14
CA GLY A 109 5.59 -10.03 -12.95
C GLY A 109 6.90 -10.33 -12.18
N LEU A 110 6.86 -10.41 -10.85
CA LEU A 110 8.03 -10.79 -10.04
C LEU A 110 8.21 -12.31 -9.94
N ILE A 111 7.13 -13.08 -10.12
CA ILE A 111 7.14 -14.55 -10.14
C ILE A 111 6.42 -15.02 -11.42
N GLN A 112 6.94 -16.06 -12.07
CA GLN A 112 6.27 -16.69 -13.22
C GLN A 112 5.21 -17.69 -12.74
N LYS A 113 4.11 -17.78 -13.49
CA LYS A 113 3.11 -18.83 -13.29
C LYS A 113 3.69 -20.14 -13.83
N GLY A 114 3.85 -21.13 -12.96
CA GLY A 114 4.26 -22.49 -13.33
C GLY A 114 3.23 -23.22 -14.17
#